data_AF-A0A6I2V7E8-F1
#
_entry.id   AF-A0A6I2V7E8-F1
#
_cell.length_a   1.000
_cell.length_b   1.000
_cell.length_c   1.000
_cell.angle_alpha   90.00
_cell.angle_beta   90.00
_cell.angle_gamma   90.00
#
_symmetry.space_group_name_H-M   'P 1'
#
loop_
_entity.id
_entity.type
_entity.pdbx_description
1 polymer ?
#
loop_
_entity_poly.entity_id
_entity_poly.type
_entity_poly.pdbx_seq_one_letter_code
_entity_poly.pdbx_strand_id
1 'polypeptide(L)'
;MSDINMNEDMLSAYVDGELNSNDRRAVEEQLAASSEWREVLFEITAVRNSLRNLPERDAPPGFWESLDETAAVVDIETQRSLKKRRTRWVTAVGGAAVAAALIIGIVVVPRTENSPPPVGIFSNRHAAQASKGGSPIVNLASVATQNRFSR
;
A
#
# COMPACT_ATOMS: atom_id res chain seq x y z
N MET A 1 7.24 18.32 22.62
CA MET A 1 6.93 18.08 21.20
C MET A 1 7.31 16.64 20.90
N SER A 2 6.38 15.85 20.36
CA SER A 2 6.73 14.56 19.76
C SER A 2 7.48 14.83 18.46
N ASP A 3 8.72 14.39 18.37
CA ASP A 3 9.51 14.45 17.13
C ASP A 3 8.93 13.44 16.13
N ILE A 4 7.89 13.85 15.42
CA ILE A 4 7.35 13.12 14.28
C ILE A 4 8.27 13.34 13.08
N ASN A 5 8.71 12.24 12.48
CA ASN A 5 9.40 12.28 11.20
C ASN A 5 8.35 12.48 10.09
N MET A 6 8.29 13.69 9.54
CA MET A 6 7.36 14.03 8.47
C MET A 6 7.81 13.36 7.17
N ASN A 7 6.95 12.51 6.61
CA ASN A 7 7.17 11.81 5.35
C ASN A 7 5.85 11.60 4.58
N GLU A 8 5.94 11.12 3.34
CA GLU A 8 4.77 10.87 2.49
C GLU A 8 3.80 9.83 3.08
N ASP A 9 4.32 8.76 3.71
CA ASP A 9 3.49 7.74 4.36
C ASP A 9 2.60 8.34 5.47
N MET A 10 3.16 9.26 6.27
CA MET A 10 2.43 9.96 7.33
C MET A 10 1.32 10.86 6.76
N LEU A 11 1.60 11.56 5.65
CA LEU A 11 0.60 12.36 4.96
C LEU A 11 -0.49 11.50 4.32
N SER A 12 -0.14 10.34 3.75
CA SER A 12 -1.09 9.37 3.23
C SER A 12 -2.02 8.86 4.33
N ALA A 13 -1.45 8.43 5.46
CA ALA A 13 -2.22 8.01 6.64
C ALA A 13 -3.10 9.14 7.22
N TYR A 14 -2.64 10.40 7.15
CA TYR A 14 -3.45 11.56 7.51
C TYR A 14 -4.67 11.73 6.60
N VAL A 15 -4.49 11.61 5.28
CA VAL A 15 -5.56 11.72 4.26
C VAL A 15 -6.58 10.59 4.37
N ASP A 16 -6.12 9.39 4.72
CA ASP A 16 -6.97 8.22 4.93
C ASP A 16 -7.62 8.17 6.33
N GLY A 17 -7.23 9.07 7.24
CA GLY A 17 -7.80 9.17 8.58
C GLY A 17 -7.33 8.06 9.52
N GLU A 18 -6.18 7.45 9.25
CA GLU A 18 -5.62 6.35 10.03
C GLU A 18 -4.81 6.83 11.25
N LEU A 19 -4.48 8.12 11.32
CA LEU A 19 -3.73 8.70 12.42
C LEU A 19 -4.58 8.82 13.70
N ASN A 20 -3.93 8.60 14.85
CA ASN A 20 -4.51 8.95 16.13
C ASN A 20 -4.48 10.47 16.35
N SER A 21 -5.21 10.95 17.37
CA SER A 21 -5.37 12.38 17.64
C SER A 21 -4.05 13.13 17.91
N ASN A 22 -3.05 12.48 18.52
CA ASN A 22 -1.77 13.12 18.81
C ASN A 22 -0.94 13.29 17.53
N ASP A 23 -0.80 12.22 16.75
CA ASP A 23 -0.04 12.24 15.50
C ASP A 23 -0.70 13.18 14.48
N ARG A 24 -2.04 13.17 14.42
CA ARG A 24 -2.81 14.10 13.59
C ARG A 24 -2.51 15.56 13.93
N ARG A 25 -2.55 15.92 15.22
CA ARG A 25 -2.26 17.29 15.66
C ARG A 25 -0.84 17.70 15.31
N ALA A 26 0.12 16.79 15.48
CA ALA A 26 1.51 17.07 15.18
C ALA A 26 1.73 17.28 13.66
N VAL A 27 1.06 16.49 12.80
CA VAL A 27 1.02 16.72 11.35
C VAL A 27 0.40 18.07 11.01
N GLU A 28 -0.70 18.46 11.66
CA GLU A 28 -1.35 19.75 11.46
C GLU A 28 -0.45 20.94 11.86
N GLU A 29 0.28 20.82 12.97
CA GLU A 29 1.30 21.79 13.38
C GLU A 29 2.41 21.94 12.31
N GLN A 30 2.87 20.82 11.74
CA GLN A 30 3.89 20.83 10.69
C GLN A 30 3.38 21.42 9.36
N LEU A 31 2.14 21.13 8.98
CA LEU A 31 1.49 21.70 7.80
C LEU A 31 1.28 23.22 7.93
N ALA A 32 1.00 23.70 9.14
CA ALA A 32 0.92 25.14 9.41
C ALA A 32 2.28 25.83 9.23
N ALA A 33 3.38 25.16 9.58
CA ALA A 33 4.72 25.72 9.53
C ALA A 33 5.41 25.61 8.15
N SER A 34 5.02 24.67 7.29
CA SER A 34 5.72 24.39 6.02
C SER A 34 4.81 24.47 4.80
N SER A 35 5.23 25.25 3.80
CA SER A 35 4.58 25.28 2.48
C SER A 35 4.88 24.06 1.64
N GLU A 36 6.09 23.50 1.75
CA GLU A 36 6.52 22.30 1.04
C GLU A 36 5.63 21.10 1.41
N TRP A 37 5.38 20.87 2.70
CA TRP A 37 4.50 19.79 3.14
C TRP A 37 3.04 19.98 2.73
N ARG A 38 2.58 21.24 2.57
CA ARG A 38 1.26 21.54 2.03
C ARG A 38 1.15 21.24 0.54
N GLU A 39 2.23 21.44 -0.22
CA GLU A 39 2.30 21.09 -1.63
C GLU A 39 2.23 19.58 -1.83
N VAL A 40 3.02 18.81 -1.08
CA VAL A 40 2.96 17.33 -1.10
C VAL A 40 1.56 16.82 -0.73
N LEU A 41 0.93 17.39 0.31
CA LEU A 41 -0.44 17.03 0.70
C LEU A 41 -1.45 17.36 -0.41
N PHE A 42 -1.27 18.46 -1.13
CA PHE A 42 -2.11 18.84 -2.26
C PHE A 42 -1.99 17.81 -3.41
N GLU A 43 -0.77 17.38 -3.76
CA GLU A 43 -0.55 16.37 -4.79
C GLU A 43 -1.23 15.03 -4.44
N ILE A 44 -1.03 14.53 -3.23
CA ILE A 44 -1.67 13.29 -2.74
C ILE A 44 -3.19 13.40 -2.84
N THR A 45 -3.75 14.53 -2.40
CA THR A 45 -5.19 14.77 -2.39
C THR A 45 -5.75 14.91 -3.82
N ALA A 46 -5.00 15.52 -4.75
CA ALA A 46 -5.40 15.65 -6.14
C ALA A 46 -5.52 14.29 -6.84
N VAL A 47 -4.56 13.38 -6.62
CA VAL A 47 -4.62 12.00 -7.14
C VAL A 47 -5.83 11.26 -6.57
N ARG A 48 -6.05 11.33 -5.26
CA ARG A 48 -7.20 10.70 -4.60
C ARG A 48 -8.53 11.21 -5.14
N ASN A 49 -8.66 12.52 -5.33
CA ASN A 49 -9.87 13.13 -5.88
C ASN A 49 -10.11 12.70 -7.32
N SER A 50 -9.05 12.58 -8.13
CA SER A 50 -9.15 12.08 -9.51
C SER A 50 -9.70 10.65 -9.56
N LEU A 51 -9.24 9.78 -8.64
CA LEU A 51 -9.77 8.41 -8.52
C LEU A 51 -11.22 8.38 -8.04
N ARG A 52 -11.58 9.23 -7.07
CA ARG A 52 -12.96 9.33 -6.57
C ARG A 52 -13.95 9.91 -7.58
N ASN A 53 -13.46 10.70 -8.52
CA ASN A 53 -14.27 11.30 -9.58
C ASN A 53 -14.40 10.40 -10.82
N LEU A 54 -13.90 9.16 -10.76
CA LEU A 54 -14.16 8.19 -11.83
C LEU A 54 -15.68 7.92 -11.93
N PRO A 55 -16.21 7.70 -13.15
CA PRO A 55 -17.62 7.37 -13.32
C PRO A 55 -18.02 6.17 -12.48
N GLU A 56 -19.12 6.31 -11.73
CA GLU A 56 -19.72 5.18 -11.05
C GLU A 56 -20.18 4.14 -12.08
N ARG A 57 -19.99 2.87 -11.74
CA ARG A 57 -20.51 1.75 -12.52
C ARG A 57 -21.55 1.02 -11.69
N ASP A 58 -22.69 0.77 -12.32
CA ASP A 58 -23.71 -0.08 -11.72
C ASP A 58 -23.15 -1.47 -11.46
N ALA A 59 -23.53 -2.03 -10.31
CA ALA A 59 -23.25 -3.41 -9.99
C ALA A 59 -23.99 -4.32 -11.00
N PRO A 60 -23.39 -5.46 -11.39
CA PRO A 60 -24.08 -6.45 -12.20
C PRO A 60 -25.39 -6.92 -11.52
N PRO A 61 -26.42 -7.31 -12.30
CA PRO A 61 -27.63 -7.90 -11.73
C PRO A 61 -27.31 -9.10 -10.82
N GLY A 62 -27.94 -9.19 -9.64
CA GLY A 62 -27.70 -10.27 -8.68
C GLY A 62 -26.50 -10.07 -7.75
N PHE A 63 -25.73 -8.99 -7.91
CA PHE A 63 -24.53 -8.73 -7.08
C PHE A 63 -24.87 -8.61 -5.60
N TRP A 64 -25.89 -7.84 -5.25
CA TRP A 64 -26.28 -7.62 -3.86
C TRP A 64 -26.86 -8.87 -3.22
N GLU A 65 -27.65 -9.64 -3.97
CA GLU A 65 -28.24 -10.90 -3.52
C GLU A 65 -27.18 -11.96 -3.24
N SER A 66 -26.12 -12.02 -4.06
CA SER A 66 -24.97 -12.93 -3.82
C SER A 66 -24.14 -12.58 -2.58
N LEU A 67 -24.15 -11.30 -2.17
CA LEU A 67 -23.45 -10.86 -0.97
C LEU A 67 -24.17 -11.36 0.28
N ASP A 68 -25.50 -11.40 0.30
CA ASP A 68 -26.26 -11.92 1.45
C ASP A 68 -26.04 -13.42 1.69
N GLU A 69 -25.86 -14.20 0.61
CA GLU A 69 -25.55 -15.63 0.71
C GLU A 69 -24.11 -15.89 1.19
N THR A 70 -23.18 -14.97 0.90
CA THR A 70 -21.76 -15.09 1.23
C THR A 70 -21.35 -14.26 2.46
N ALA A 71 -22.24 -13.43 2.99
CA ALA A 71 -22.02 -12.58 4.14
C ALA A 71 -21.97 -13.41 5.43
N ALA A 72 -20.91 -14.19 5.59
CA ALA A 72 -20.35 -14.42 6.91
C ALA A 72 -20.11 -13.04 7.50
N VAL A 73 -20.95 -12.63 8.45
CA VAL A 73 -20.85 -11.36 9.16
C VAL A 73 -19.45 -11.28 9.76
N VAL A 74 -18.54 -10.62 9.05
CA VAL A 74 -17.23 -10.29 9.59
C VAL A 74 -17.50 -9.17 10.57
N ASP A 75 -17.50 -9.51 11.85
CA ASP A 75 -17.53 -8.51 12.91
C ASP A 75 -16.25 -7.66 12.82
N ILE A 76 -16.40 -6.50 12.19
CA ILE A 76 -15.32 -5.54 11.94
C ILE A 76 -14.78 -4.99 13.29
N GLU A 77 -15.60 -4.97 14.34
CA GLU A 77 -15.17 -4.50 15.66
C GLU A 77 -14.20 -5.47 16.34
N THR A 78 -14.46 -6.78 16.28
CA THR A 78 -13.51 -7.78 16.82
C THR A 78 -12.19 -7.76 16.06
N GLN A 79 -12.19 -7.66 14.73
CA GLN A 79 -10.97 -7.53 13.93
C GLN A 79 -10.14 -6.28 14.32
N ARG A 80 -10.80 -5.12 14.50
CA ARG A 80 -10.12 -3.87 14.87
C ARG A 80 -9.56 -3.92 16.31
N SER A 81 -10.24 -4.61 17.23
CA SER A 81 -9.76 -4.81 18.61
C SER A 81 -8.51 -5.69 18.69
N LEU A 82 -8.42 -6.73 17.85
CA LEU A 82 -7.28 -7.66 17.79
C LEU A 82 -6.03 -6.97 17.24
N LYS A 83 -6.18 -6.14 16.19
CA LYS A 83 -5.07 -5.33 15.65
C LYS A 83 -4.52 -4.37 16.72
N LYS A 84 -5.40 -3.73 17.50
CA LYS A 84 -5.04 -2.82 18.61
C LYS A 84 -4.34 -3.54 19.78
N ARG A 85 -4.76 -4.78 20.09
CA ARG A 85 -4.15 -5.60 21.15
C ARG A 85 -2.76 -6.11 20.74
N ARG A 86 -2.56 -6.51 19.49
CA ARG A 86 -1.25 -6.97 18.97
C ARG A 86 -0.19 -5.86 19.02
N THR A 87 -0.55 -4.62 18.65
CA THR A 87 0.37 -3.47 18.71
C THR A 87 0.77 -3.10 20.14
N ARG A 88 -0.12 -3.30 21.13
CA ARG A 88 0.19 -3.08 22.55
C ARG A 88 1.19 -4.09 23.12
N TRP A 89 1.21 -5.33 22.61
CA TRP A 89 2.10 -6.37 23.12
C TRP A 89 3.51 -6.26 22.51
N VAL A 90 3.61 -5.80 21.26
CA VAL A 90 4.90 -5.51 20.61
C VAL A 90 5.59 -4.29 21.23
N THR A 91 4.83 -3.26 21.63
CA THR A 91 5.38 -2.06 22.29
C THR A 91 5.75 -2.26 23.76
N ALA A 92 5.14 -3.22 24.45
CA ALA A 92 5.44 -3.51 25.86
C ALA A 92 6.71 -4.35 26.06
N VAL A 93 7.12 -5.16 25.07
CA VAL A 93 8.31 -6.05 25.20
C VAL A 93 9.52 -5.54 24.40
N GLY A 94 9.31 -4.72 23.35
CA GLY A 94 10.38 -4.25 22.47
C GLY A 94 11.15 -2.99 22.92
N GLY A 95 10.69 -2.26 23.94
CA GLY A 95 11.24 -0.95 24.29
C GLY A 95 12.62 -0.96 24.98
N ALA A 96 13.01 -2.07 25.62
CA ALA A 96 14.24 -2.11 26.42
C ALA A 96 15.42 -2.85 25.74
N ALA A 97 15.19 -3.69 24.74
CA ALA A 97 16.24 -4.51 24.12
C ALA A 97 16.96 -3.83 22.94
N VAL A 98 16.32 -2.87 22.26
CA VAL A 98 16.89 -2.26 21.04
C VAL A 98 18.04 -1.30 21.37
N ALA A 99 18.05 -0.66 22.54
CA ALA A 99 19.11 0.27 22.92
C ALA A 99 20.48 -0.41 23.16
N ALA A 100 20.49 -1.64 23.70
CA ALA A 100 21.73 -2.37 23.96
C ALA A 100 22.29 -3.06 22.70
N ALA A 101 21.44 -3.50 21.78
CA ALA A 101 21.85 -4.19 20.55
C ALA A 101 22.54 -3.25 19.54
N LEU A 102 22.21 -1.95 19.54
CA LEU A 102 22.81 -0.98 18.62
C LEU A 102 24.28 -0.66 18.94
N ILE A 103 24.71 -0.80 20.20
CA ILE A 103 26.10 -0.52 20.58
C ILE A 103 27.03 -1.71 20.24
N ILE A 104 26.53 -2.96 20.33
CA ILE A 104 27.35 -4.16 20.08
C ILE A 104 27.42 -4.50 18.59
N GLY A 105 26.38 -4.21 17.80
CA GLY A 105 26.32 -4.57 16.37
C GLY A 105 27.32 -3.83 15.46
N ILE A 106 27.80 -2.64 15.86
CA ILE A 106 28.78 -1.87 15.07
C ILE A 106 30.19 -2.48 15.16
N VAL A 107 30.50 -3.21 16.23
CA VAL A 107 31.86 -3.68 16.50
C VAL A 107 32.13 -5.09 15.96
N VAL A 108 31.10 -5.93 15.78
CA VAL A 108 31.30 -7.38 15.58
C VAL A 108 30.68 -7.94 14.28
N VAL A 109 29.94 -7.18 13.47
CA VAL A 109 29.35 -7.75 12.24
C VAL A 109 30.38 -7.81 11.11
N PRO A 110 30.87 -8.99 10.69
CA PRO A 110 31.68 -9.10 9.49
C PRO A 110 30.82 -8.71 8.28
N ARG A 111 31.36 -7.83 7.44
CA ARG A 111 30.72 -7.37 6.20
C ARG A 111 30.48 -8.57 5.30
N THR A 112 29.22 -8.98 5.16
CA THR A 112 28.83 -9.98 4.17
C THR A 112 28.73 -9.30 2.81
N GLU A 113 29.57 -9.73 1.87
CA GLU A 113 29.53 -9.26 0.49
C GLU A 113 28.16 -9.54 -0.14
N ASN A 114 27.70 -8.57 -0.93
CA ASN A 114 26.41 -8.56 -1.60
C ASN A 114 26.30 -9.73 -2.59
N SER A 115 25.72 -10.85 -2.17
CA SER A 115 25.22 -11.86 -3.12
C SER A 115 23.90 -11.36 -3.71
N PRO A 116 23.81 -11.15 -5.04
CA PRO A 116 22.56 -10.72 -5.66
C PRO A 116 21.45 -11.75 -5.42
N PRO A 117 20.19 -11.31 -5.18
CA PRO A 117 19.09 -12.22 -4.94
C PRO A 117 18.90 -13.17 -6.14
N PRO A 118 18.55 -14.45 -5.92
CA PRO A 118 18.37 -15.43 -6.99
C PRO A 118 17.11 -15.13 -7.80
N VAL A 119 17.20 -14.16 -8.72
CA VAL A 119 16.15 -13.75 -9.65
C VAL A 119 15.84 -14.81 -10.73
N GLY A 120 16.74 -15.80 -10.91
CA GLY A 120 16.61 -16.86 -11.92
C GLY A 120 15.43 -17.82 -11.70
N ILE A 121 14.90 -17.93 -10.48
CA ILE A 121 13.73 -18.79 -10.21
C ILE A 121 12.44 -18.18 -10.78
N PHE A 122 12.35 -16.85 -10.82
CA PHE A 122 11.18 -16.14 -11.32
C PHE A 122 11.17 -16.03 -12.85
N SER A 123 12.34 -15.80 -13.48
CA SER A 123 12.46 -15.72 -14.94
C SER A 123 12.11 -17.04 -15.62
N ASN A 124 12.56 -18.17 -15.07
CA ASN A 124 12.27 -19.50 -15.65
C ASN A 124 10.79 -19.87 -15.60
N ARG A 125 10.05 -19.42 -14.59
CA ARG A 125 8.59 -19.66 -14.51
C ARG A 125 7.81 -18.86 -15.53
N HIS A 126 8.20 -17.61 -15.80
CA HIS A 126 7.57 -16.79 -16.83
C HIS A 126 7.92 -17.25 -18.25
N ALA A 127 9.16 -17.65 -18.51
CA ALA A 127 9.59 -18.14 -19.82
C ALA A 127 8.85 -19.44 -20.23
N ALA A 128 8.61 -20.34 -19.28
CA ALA A 128 7.89 -21.59 -19.53
C ALA A 128 6.40 -21.37 -19.87
N GLN A 129 5.78 -20.31 -19.35
CA GLN A 129 4.40 -19.94 -19.69
C GLN A 129 4.30 -19.16 -21.01
N ALA A 130 5.23 -18.24 -21.28
CA ALA A 130 5.28 -17.49 -22.53
C ALA A 130 5.53 -18.39 -23.76
N SER A 131 6.20 -19.53 -23.58
CA SER A 131 6.43 -20.49 -24.65
C SER A 131 5.18 -21.32 -25.02
N LYS A 132 4.22 -21.49 -24.08
CA LYS A 132 2.99 -22.28 -24.32
C LYS A 132 1.79 -21.46 -24.79
N GLY A 133 1.79 -20.14 -24.58
CA GLY A 133 0.76 -19.23 -25.08
C GLY A 133 1.40 -18.23 -26.02
N GLY A 134 1.15 -18.39 -27.34
CA GLY A 134 1.67 -17.51 -28.37
C GLY A 134 1.56 -16.02 -28.01
N SER A 135 2.61 -15.27 -28.36
CA SER A 135 2.84 -13.87 -27.98
C SER A 135 1.55 -13.02 -27.93
N PRO A 136 1.12 -12.54 -26.75
CA PRO A 136 -0.12 -11.77 -26.61
C PRO A 136 -0.08 -10.45 -27.38
N ILE A 137 1.12 -9.94 -27.67
CA ILE A 137 1.36 -8.72 -28.45
C ILE A 137 0.89 -8.91 -29.91
N VAL A 138 0.99 -10.13 -30.47
CA VAL A 138 0.56 -10.43 -31.84
C VAL A 138 -0.97 -10.52 -31.94
N ASN A 139 -1.63 -10.96 -30.86
CA ASN A 139 -3.10 -11.06 -30.80
C ASN A 139 -3.82 -9.71 -30.60
N LEU A 140 -3.10 -8.67 -30.17
CA LEU A 140 -3.65 -7.32 -30.06
C LEU A 140 -3.58 -6.55 -31.40
N ALA A 141 -2.64 -6.91 -32.28
CA ALA A 141 -2.52 -6.30 -33.60
C ALA A 141 -3.64 -6.74 -34.58
N SER A 142 -4.19 -7.94 -34.42
CA SER A 142 -5.25 -8.47 -35.28
C SER A 142 -6.64 -7.90 -34.95
N VAL A 143 -6.88 -7.43 -33.72
CA VAL A 143 -8.17 -6.84 -33.31
C VAL A 143 -8.34 -5.40 -33.83
N ALA A 144 -7.25 -4.65 -34.01
CA ALA A 144 -7.32 -3.25 -34.42
C ALA A 144 -7.75 -3.03 -35.89
N THR A 145 -7.66 -4.04 -36.75
CA THR A 145 -7.85 -3.88 -38.21
C THR A 145 -9.23 -4.30 -38.71
N GLN A 146 -10.07 -4.93 -37.88
CA GLN A 146 -11.35 -5.48 -38.34
C GLN A 146 -12.55 -4.53 -38.30
N ASN A 147 -12.40 -3.30 -37.79
CA ASN A 147 -13.53 -2.36 -37.73
C ASN A 147 -13.32 -1.13 -38.64
N ARG A 148 -13.20 -1.38 -39.95
CA ARG A 148 -13.35 -0.33 -40.96
C ARG A 148 -14.82 -0.30 -41.39
N PHE A 149 -15.53 0.71 -40.90
CA PHE A 149 -16.92 1.01 -41.20
C PHE A 149 -17.17 1.04 -42.72
N SER A 150 -18.11 0.22 -43.18
CA SER A 150 -18.77 0.40 -44.48
C SER A 150 -19.89 1.42 -44.31
N ARG A 151 -19.68 2.64 -44.82
CA ARG A 151 -20.68 3.44 -45.54
C ARG A 151 -20.04 4.65 -46.19
#